data_AF-A0A923N3A2-F1
#
_entry.id   AF-A0A923N3A2-F1
#
_cell.length_a   1.000
_cell.length_b   1.000
_cell.length_c   1.000
_cell.angle_alpha   90.00
_cell.angle_beta   90.00
_cell.angle_gamma   90.00
#
_symmetry.space_group_name_H-M   'P 1'
#
loop_
_entity.id
_entity.type
_entity.pdbx_description
1 polymer ?
#
loop_
_entity_poly.entity_id
_entity_poly.type
_entity_poly.pdbx_seq_one_letter_code
_entity_poly.pdbx_strand_id
1 'polypeptide(L)'
;MRKLLLLPVALFFGCKQAADNAVSSPPTDHSITLVEEEPKESIEDKVYVTYEADTTGLSAEPSTPLKLLLEGSFHKEEVWQHAEKKSWLAVFYENGTYYLRPTTIQIKPAYDPVADSDMEVNGKRIISGREVTSQDSNAVFFLTGLKNYKAGTIDTVALSRNILPANKSLSYTFKGKSYSIKAFGDSTKLSEHEYAYQNYGWKVSGTKKGKYVEQVLAQDEYFDDSIYTLLWAGDIDRDGTPDLLIDVSNHYNVSSIVLFLSSFAEKGKLYEKVALFETVGC
;
A
#
# COMPACT_ATOMS: atom_id res chain seq x y z
N MET A 1 24.50 52.40 50.68
CA MET A 1 25.03 53.75 50.31
C MET A 1 26.02 53.55 49.17
N ARG A 2 26.22 54.43 48.18
CA ARG A 2 25.62 55.75 47.88
C ARG A 2 24.84 55.68 46.54
N LYS A 3 23.94 56.63 46.30
CA LYS A 3 23.45 56.98 44.95
C LYS A 3 24.46 57.91 44.28
N LEU A 4 24.54 57.89 42.95
CA LEU A 4 24.74 59.10 42.15
C LEU A 4 23.78 59.05 40.96
N LEU A 5 23.27 60.21 40.54
CA LEU A 5 22.15 60.34 39.61
C LEU A 5 22.29 61.66 38.86
N LEU A 6 22.23 61.64 37.53
CA LEU A 6 22.12 62.83 36.68
C LEU A 6 21.53 62.46 35.30
N LEU A 7 20.25 62.77 35.14
CA LEU A 7 19.50 63.00 33.90
C LEU A 7 19.48 64.53 33.65
N PRO A 8 18.79 65.11 32.64
CA PRO A 8 18.39 64.62 31.30
C PRO A 8 18.60 65.70 30.17
N VAL A 9 18.39 65.32 28.89
CA VAL A 9 17.69 66.10 27.81
C VAL A 9 17.19 65.03 26.81
N ALA A 10 15.90 64.65 26.71
CA ALA A 10 14.69 65.33 26.18
C ALA A 10 14.63 65.35 24.63
N LEU A 11 13.79 64.50 24.01
CA LEU A 11 12.44 64.79 23.43
C LEU A 11 12.49 65.60 22.11
N PHE A 12 11.83 65.23 21.00
CA PHE A 12 10.88 64.14 20.64
C PHE A 12 11.42 63.38 19.38
N PHE A 13 10.77 62.52 18.58
CA PHE A 13 9.40 61.97 18.35
C PHE A 13 9.53 60.47 17.94
N GLY A 14 8.49 59.64 17.69
CA GLY A 14 7.03 59.82 17.76
C GLY A 14 6.28 59.26 16.54
N CYS A 15 6.01 57.95 16.48
CA CYS A 15 4.96 57.36 15.65
C CYS A 15 4.46 56.02 16.23
N LYS A 16 3.18 55.68 16.06
CA LYS A 16 2.57 54.41 16.50
C LYS A 16 2.13 53.61 15.28
N GLN A 17 2.56 52.35 15.18
CA GLN A 17 1.72 51.29 14.62
C GLN A 17 2.11 49.94 15.24
N ALA A 18 1.12 49.08 15.42
CA ALA A 18 1.31 47.70 15.87
C ALA A 18 0.91 46.76 14.73
N ALA A 19 1.70 45.71 14.53
CA ALA A 19 1.41 44.59 13.66
C ALA A 19 2.14 43.36 14.23
N ASP A 20 1.50 42.19 14.18
CA ASP A 20 2.01 40.98 14.81
C ASP A 20 3.12 40.30 13.99
N ASN A 21 4.08 39.70 14.70
CA ASN A 21 5.13 38.89 14.08
C ASN A 21 4.59 37.49 13.71
N ALA A 22 3.94 37.37 12.56
CA ALA A 22 3.68 36.08 11.92
C ALA A 22 4.92 35.66 11.11
N VAL A 23 5.50 34.50 11.43
CA VAL A 23 6.64 33.94 10.69
C VAL A 23 6.14 33.39 9.35
N SER A 24 6.51 34.04 8.25
CA SER A 24 6.20 33.56 6.90
C SER A 24 7.14 32.42 6.49
N SER A 25 6.58 31.24 6.24
CA SER A 25 7.26 30.13 5.55
C SER A 25 7.79 30.58 4.17
N PRO A 26 8.86 29.96 3.64
CA PRO A 26 9.25 30.16 2.24
C PRO A 26 8.10 29.75 1.30
N PRO A 27 7.93 30.44 0.16
CA PRO A 27 6.82 30.18 -0.75
C PRO A 27 6.95 28.81 -1.41
N THR A 28 5.91 27.98 -1.27
CA THR A 28 5.68 26.80 -2.11
C THR A 28 5.26 27.24 -3.51
N ASP A 29 5.70 26.53 -4.55
CA ASP A 29 5.40 26.88 -5.95
C ASP A 29 3.97 26.52 -6.37
N HIS A 30 3.04 27.36 -5.91
CA HIS A 30 1.73 27.54 -6.50
C HIS A 30 1.62 28.99 -6.96
N SER A 31 2.46 29.31 -7.95
CA SER A 31 2.32 30.50 -8.78
C SER A 31 0.91 30.51 -9.39
N ILE A 32 0.13 31.56 -9.10
CA ILE A 32 -1.23 31.70 -9.64
C ILE A 32 -1.10 32.11 -11.10
N THR A 33 -1.16 31.13 -12.01
CA THR A 33 -1.28 31.38 -13.43
C THR A 33 -2.52 32.23 -13.69
N LEU A 34 -2.33 33.35 -14.38
CA LEU A 34 -3.44 34.22 -14.77
C LEU A 34 -4.36 33.47 -15.72
N VAL A 35 -5.68 33.69 -15.60
CA VAL A 35 -6.67 33.10 -16.50
C VAL A 35 -6.50 33.74 -17.88
N GLU A 36 -5.86 33.00 -18.79
CA GLU A 36 -5.94 33.25 -20.21
C GLU A 36 -7.32 32.75 -20.69
N GLU A 37 -8.10 33.61 -21.36
CA GLU A 37 -9.42 33.21 -21.85
C GLU A 37 -9.26 32.20 -22.99
N GLU A 38 -9.52 30.92 -22.72
CA GLU A 38 -9.60 29.92 -23.78
C GLU A 38 -10.65 30.34 -24.83
N PRO A 39 -10.35 30.22 -26.14
CA PRO A 39 -11.31 30.52 -27.18
C PRO A 39 -12.53 29.60 -27.01
N LYS A 40 -13.73 30.14 -27.20
CA LYS A 40 -14.96 29.34 -27.15
C LYS A 40 -14.98 28.30 -28.26
N GLU A 41 -14.50 27.12 -27.95
CA GLU A 41 -14.58 25.95 -28.81
C GLU A 41 -16.06 25.67 -29.15
N SER A 42 -16.32 25.37 -30.42
CA SER A 42 -17.66 25.09 -30.90
C SER A 42 -18.20 23.81 -30.27
N ILE A 43 -19.49 23.80 -29.94
CA ILE A 43 -20.20 22.58 -29.54
C ILE A 43 -20.44 21.74 -30.80
N GLU A 44 -19.38 21.12 -31.31
CA GLU A 44 -19.49 19.96 -32.20
C GLU A 44 -19.95 18.74 -31.38
N ASP A 45 -20.51 17.74 -32.05
CA ASP A 45 -21.23 16.66 -31.38
C ASP A 45 -20.35 15.89 -30.38
N LYS A 46 -20.76 15.89 -29.11
CA LYS A 46 -20.25 14.94 -28.12
C LYS A 46 -20.75 13.55 -28.48
N VAL A 47 -19.98 12.86 -29.33
CA VAL A 47 -20.17 11.45 -29.65
C VAL A 47 -20.04 10.65 -28.35
N TYR A 48 -21.18 10.25 -27.80
CA TYR A 48 -21.25 9.36 -26.65
C TYR A 48 -20.74 7.98 -27.08
N VAL A 49 -19.45 7.73 -26.87
CA VAL A 49 -18.83 6.42 -27.10
C VAL A 49 -19.50 5.41 -26.16
N THR A 50 -20.38 4.57 -26.72
CA THR A 50 -21.02 3.49 -25.98
C THR A 50 -20.05 2.33 -25.85
N TYR A 51 -19.47 2.18 -24.67
CA TYR A 51 -18.63 1.03 -24.33
C TYR A 51 -19.49 -0.18 -23.95
N GLU A 52 -19.13 -1.38 -24.40
CA GLU A 52 -19.67 -2.64 -23.89
C GLU A 52 -18.63 -3.35 -23.02
N ALA A 53 -19.06 -3.85 -21.86
CA ALA A 53 -18.17 -4.55 -20.94
C ALA A 53 -17.96 -6.00 -21.38
N ASP A 54 -16.71 -6.41 -21.65
CA ASP A 54 -16.38 -7.82 -21.73
C ASP A 54 -16.35 -8.41 -20.32
N THR A 55 -17.38 -9.18 -19.96
CA THR A 55 -17.46 -9.93 -18.70
C THR A 55 -17.14 -11.42 -18.89
N THR A 56 -16.51 -11.80 -19.99
CA THR A 56 -16.17 -13.20 -20.33
C THR A 56 -14.70 -13.50 -20.02
N GLY A 57 -14.34 -14.77 -19.82
CA GLY A 57 -12.95 -15.19 -19.58
C GLY A 57 -12.36 -14.79 -18.21
N LEU A 58 -13.17 -14.23 -17.31
CA LEU A 58 -12.78 -13.95 -15.91
C LEU A 58 -12.11 -15.17 -15.26
N SER A 59 -11.07 -14.94 -14.47
CA SER A 59 -10.37 -16.00 -13.76
C SER A 59 -11.26 -16.68 -12.71
N ALA A 60 -10.91 -17.93 -12.40
CA ALA A 60 -11.57 -18.70 -11.37
C ALA A 60 -11.18 -18.21 -9.97
N GLU A 61 -12.11 -18.32 -9.02
CA GLU A 61 -11.86 -18.02 -7.61
C GLU A 61 -10.66 -18.82 -7.06
N PRO A 62 -9.66 -18.18 -6.41
CA PRO A 62 -8.46 -18.88 -5.93
C PRO A 62 -8.77 -20.05 -4.99
N SER A 63 -8.01 -21.15 -5.13
CA SER A 63 -8.22 -22.37 -4.34
C SER A 63 -7.78 -22.25 -2.86
N THR A 64 -7.03 -21.21 -2.51
CA THR A 64 -6.56 -20.95 -1.14
C THR A 64 -7.72 -20.71 -0.17
N PRO A 65 -7.65 -21.15 1.10
CA PRO A 65 -8.74 -20.95 2.07
C PRO A 65 -9.06 -19.47 2.33
N LEU A 66 -8.03 -18.62 2.32
CA LEU A 66 -8.13 -17.17 2.43
C LEU A 66 -7.76 -16.53 1.08
N LYS A 67 -8.29 -15.33 0.82
CA LYS A 67 -8.18 -14.62 -0.46
C LYS A 67 -7.98 -13.12 -0.24
N LEU A 68 -7.16 -12.52 -1.08
CA LEU A 68 -6.72 -11.12 -0.99
C LEU A 68 -7.20 -10.34 -2.22
N LEU A 69 -7.64 -9.10 -2.03
CA LEU A 69 -7.78 -8.09 -3.09
C LEU A 69 -7.30 -6.73 -2.55
N LEU A 70 -7.00 -5.81 -3.46
CA LEU A 70 -6.72 -4.40 -3.17
C LEU A 70 -7.79 -3.50 -3.83
N GLU A 71 -7.84 -2.22 -3.46
CA GLU A 71 -8.52 -1.21 -4.29
C GLU A 71 -7.60 -0.83 -5.46
N GLY A 72 -8.17 -0.57 -6.64
CA GLY A 72 -7.40 -0.24 -7.84
C GLY A 72 -8.13 -0.53 -9.14
N SER A 73 -7.45 -0.28 -10.26
CA SER A 73 -7.85 -0.74 -11.60
C SER A 73 -6.90 -1.85 -12.03
N PHE A 74 -7.48 -2.92 -12.60
CA PHE A 74 -6.82 -4.20 -12.83
C PHE A 74 -7.15 -4.77 -14.20
N HIS A 75 -6.26 -5.60 -14.74
CA HIS A 75 -6.52 -6.37 -15.95
C HIS A 75 -7.63 -7.42 -15.71
N LYS A 76 -8.31 -7.84 -16.76
CA LYS A 76 -9.54 -8.65 -16.67
C LYS A 76 -9.38 -9.95 -15.86
N GLU A 77 -8.26 -10.64 -16.04
CA GLU A 77 -7.96 -11.93 -15.44
C GLU A 77 -7.52 -11.85 -13.97
N GLU A 78 -7.19 -10.67 -13.45
CA GLU A 78 -6.66 -10.49 -12.09
C GLU A 78 -7.77 -10.53 -11.03
N VAL A 79 -8.95 -10.01 -11.39
CA VAL A 79 -10.11 -9.92 -10.51
C VAL A 79 -11.09 -11.06 -10.81
N TRP A 80 -11.02 -12.11 -10.00
CA TRP A 80 -11.75 -13.36 -10.25
C TRP A 80 -13.28 -13.23 -10.21
N GLN A 81 -13.95 -14.13 -10.92
CA GLN A 81 -15.41 -14.16 -11.01
C GLN A 81 -16.08 -14.25 -9.63
N HIS A 82 -17.09 -13.40 -9.42
CA HIS A 82 -17.94 -13.41 -8.21
C HIS A 82 -17.22 -12.99 -6.92
N ALA A 83 -16.07 -12.31 -7.02
CA ALA A 83 -15.43 -11.63 -5.91
C ALA A 83 -16.37 -10.60 -5.22
N GLU A 84 -17.22 -9.91 -5.99
CA GLU A 84 -18.22 -8.96 -5.48
C GLU A 84 -19.30 -9.60 -4.58
N LYS A 85 -19.45 -10.93 -4.64
CA LYS A 85 -20.46 -11.70 -3.88
C LYS A 85 -19.91 -12.34 -2.60
N LYS A 86 -18.66 -12.05 -2.21
CA LYS A 86 -18.02 -12.63 -1.02
C LYS A 86 -18.25 -11.76 0.22
N SER A 87 -18.25 -12.40 1.39
CA SER A 87 -18.23 -11.68 2.66
C SER A 87 -16.81 -11.16 2.92
N TRP A 88 -16.61 -9.85 2.77
CA TRP A 88 -15.29 -9.22 2.90
C TRP A 88 -15.06 -8.63 4.29
N LEU A 89 -13.81 -8.74 4.74
CA LEU A 89 -13.20 -7.88 5.73
C LEU A 89 -12.25 -6.94 5.00
N ALA A 90 -11.97 -5.77 5.57
CA ALA A 90 -10.77 -5.01 5.22
C ALA A 90 -10.02 -4.57 6.48
N VAL A 91 -8.71 -4.41 6.32
CA VAL A 91 -7.90 -3.58 7.21
C VAL A 91 -8.00 -2.16 6.68
N PHE A 92 -8.50 -1.24 7.50
CA PHE A 92 -8.59 0.19 7.19
C PHE A 92 -7.57 0.98 8.00
N TYR A 93 -7.11 2.12 7.47
CA TYR A 93 -6.30 3.08 8.20
C TYR A 93 -7.05 4.40 8.37
N GLU A 94 -7.46 4.69 9.60
CA GLU A 94 -8.32 5.83 9.93
C GLU A 94 -7.71 6.58 11.13
N ASN A 95 -7.48 7.90 10.99
CA ASN A 95 -6.98 8.78 12.07
C ASN A 95 -5.72 8.25 12.81
N GLY A 96 -4.77 7.67 12.08
CA GLY A 96 -3.53 7.13 12.65
C GLY A 96 -3.65 5.71 13.23
N THR A 97 -4.83 5.10 13.20
CA THR A 97 -5.13 3.79 13.80
C THR A 97 -5.61 2.80 12.73
N TYR A 98 -5.25 1.51 12.90
CA TYR A 98 -5.71 0.45 12.01
C TYR A 98 -6.94 -0.27 12.58
N TYR A 99 -7.90 -0.61 11.71
CA TYR A 99 -9.15 -1.26 12.09
C TYR A 99 -9.46 -2.45 11.19
N LEU A 100 -9.86 -3.58 11.78
CA LEU A 100 -10.48 -4.69 11.04
C LEU A 100 -12.00 -4.49 11.09
N ARG A 101 -12.67 -4.43 9.94
CA ARG A 101 -14.15 -4.42 9.90
C ARG A 101 -14.69 -5.12 8.66
N PRO A 102 -15.91 -5.70 8.73
CA PRO A 102 -16.63 -6.14 7.53
C PRO A 102 -16.88 -4.96 6.59
N THR A 103 -16.84 -5.21 5.29
CA THR A 103 -17.23 -4.25 4.26
C THR A 103 -17.77 -4.99 3.04
N THR A 104 -18.14 -4.25 1.98
CA THR A 104 -18.51 -4.79 0.67
C THR A 104 -17.70 -4.11 -0.41
N ILE A 105 -17.11 -4.88 -1.32
CA ILE A 105 -16.48 -4.34 -2.53
C ILE A 105 -17.50 -4.20 -3.66
N GLN A 106 -17.31 -3.18 -4.49
CA GLN A 106 -17.89 -3.01 -5.80
C GLN A 106 -16.82 -3.36 -6.84
N ILE A 107 -17.24 -4.04 -7.90
CA ILE A 107 -16.38 -4.34 -9.05
C ILE A 107 -17.10 -3.81 -10.27
N LYS A 108 -16.44 -2.92 -11.02
CA LYS A 108 -17.00 -2.29 -12.22
C LYS A 108 -16.11 -2.58 -13.43
N PRO A 109 -16.67 -2.71 -14.64
CA PRO A 109 -15.89 -2.62 -15.86
C PRO A 109 -15.15 -1.27 -15.91
N ALA A 110 -13.86 -1.32 -16.23
CA ALA A 110 -12.98 -0.16 -16.38
C ALA A 110 -12.16 -0.31 -17.67
N TYR A 111 -11.62 0.78 -18.17
CA TYR A 111 -10.76 0.78 -19.36
C TYR A 111 -9.36 0.25 -19.01
N ASP A 112 -8.96 -0.83 -19.68
CA ASP A 112 -7.64 -1.44 -19.65
C ASP A 112 -6.78 -0.83 -20.78
N PRO A 113 -5.71 -0.08 -20.48
CA PRO A 113 -4.93 0.60 -21.51
C PRO A 113 -4.14 -0.35 -22.42
N VAL A 114 -3.90 -1.59 -21.99
CA VAL A 114 -3.20 -2.61 -22.79
C VAL A 114 -4.20 -3.35 -23.67
N ALA A 115 -5.27 -3.88 -23.08
CA ALA A 115 -6.24 -4.70 -23.80
C ALA A 115 -7.22 -3.87 -24.64
N ASP A 116 -7.78 -2.78 -24.10
CA ASP A 116 -8.93 -2.11 -24.70
C ASP A 116 -8.57 -1.04 -25.76
N SER A 117 -7.28 -0.72 -25.90
CA SER A 117 -6.77 0.43 -26.68
C SER A 117 -7.27 0.50 -28.13
N ASP A 118 -7.22 -0.63 -28.84
CA ASP A 118 -7.73 -0.80 -30.22
C ASP A 118 -8.94 -1.75 -30.30
N MET A 119 -9.58 -2.12 -29.17
CA MET A 119 -10.67 -3.10 -29.17
C MET A 119 -12.03 -2.50 -29.55
N GLU A 120 -12.42 -2.68 -30.81
CA GLU A 120 -13.78 -2.46 -31.31
C GLU A 120 -14.41 -3.76 -31.83
N VAL A 121 -15.66 -4.03 -31.44
CA VAL A 121 -16.47 -5.14 -31.95
C VAL A 121 -17.82 -4.61 -32.41
N ASN A 122 -18.15 -4.83 -33.69
CA ASN A 122 -19.43 -4.42 -34.31
C ASN A 122 -19.77 -2.92 -34.14
N GLY A 123 -18.80 -2.01 -34.24
CA GLY A 123 -19.04 -0.56 -34.11
C GLY A 123 -19.08 -0.04 -32.68
N LYS A 124 -18.63 -0.84 -31.69
CA LYS A 124 -18.61 -0.47 -30.28
C LYS A 124 -17.27 -0.79 -29.65
N ARG A 125 -16.75 0.14 -28.85
CA ARG A 125 -15.54 -0.11 -28.05
C ARG A 125 -15.85 -1.07 -26.91
N ILE A 126 -14.91 -1.96 -26.63
CA ILE A 126 -15.00 -2.88 -25.50
C ILE A 126 -14.26 -2.28 -24.30
N ILE A 127 -14.71 -2.61 -23.08
CA ILE A 127 -13.89 -2.48 -21.87
C ILE A 127 -13.79 -3.80 -21.11
N SER A 128 -12.56 -4.25 -20.89
CA SER A 128 -12.22 -5.54 -20.29
C SER A 128 -11.67 -5.42 -18.86
N GLY A 129 -11.06 -4.29 -18.51
CA GLY A 129 -10.49 -4.01 -17.19
C GLY A 129 -11.51 -3.96 -16.05
N ARG A 130 -10.99 -3.88 -14.82
CA ARG A 130 -11.76 -4.01 -13.56
C ARG A 130 -11.34 -2.98 -12.52
N GLU A 131 -12.25 -2.06 -12.20
CA GLU A 131 -12.13 -1.20 -11.01
C GLU A 131 -12.67 -1.96 -9.78
N VAL A 132 -11.83 -2.17 -8.77
CA VAL A 132 -12.22 -2.66 -7.44
C VAL A 132 -12.21 -1.48 -6.47
N THR A 133 -13.35 -1.23 -5.82
CA THR A 133 -13.55 -0.19 -4.81
C THR A 133 -14.38 -0.73 -3.66
N SER A 134 -14.34 -0.10 -2.49
CA SER A 134 -15.29 -0.37 -1.40
C SER A 134 -16.20 0.83 -1.12
N GLN A 135 -17.11 0.70 -0.15
CA GLN A 135 -17.91 1.82 0.34
C GLN A 135 -17.13 2.75 1.28
N ASP A 136 -15.90 2.36 1.65
CA ASP A 136 -15.15 2.87 2.79
C ASP A 136 -13.76 3.35 2.34
N SER A 137 -13.48 4.65 2.39
CA SER A 137 -12.16 5.18 2.02
C SER A 137 -11.04 4.65 2.92
N ASN A 138 -9.84 4.46 2.35
CA ASN A 138 -8.60 4.05 3.04
C ASN A 138 -8.58 2.57 3.47
N ALA A 139 -9.12 1.67 2.65
CA ALA A 139 -8.82 0.25 2.73
C ALA A 139 -7.33 0.01 2.39
N VAL A 140 -6.63 -0.74 3.23
CA VAL A 140 -5.23 -1.17 3.00
C VAL A 140 -5.21 -2.46 2.17
N PHE A 141 -6.14 -3.37 2.46
CA PHE A 141 -6.43 -4.58 1.67
C PHE A 141 -7.75 -5.24 2.11
N PHE A 142 -8.35 -6.02 1.22
CA PHE A 142 -9.52 -6.85 1.49
C PHE A 142 -9.13 -8.31 1.72
N LEU A 143 -9.78 -8.95 2.69
CA LEU A 143 -9.59 -10.34 3.06
C LEU A 143 -10.93 -11.06 3.15
N THR A 144 -11.06 -12.20 2.49
CA THR A 144 -12.18 -13.13 2.70
C THR A 144 -11.71 -14.55 3.04
N GLY A 145 -12.59 -15.36 3.62
CA GLY A 145 -12.30 -16.71 4.12
C GLY A 145 -11.87 -16.81 5.59
N LEU A 146 -11.42 -15.71 6.21
CA LEU A 146 -11.03 -15.68 7.63
C LEU A 146 -12.24 -15.91 8.55
N LYS A 147 -12.11 -16.85 9.49
CA LYS A 147 -13.17 -17.25 10.44
C LYS A 147 -12.82 -16.78 11.85
N ASN A 148 -13.84 -16.57 12.69
CA ASN A 148 -13.72 -16.20 14.11
C ASN A 148 -12.95 -14.88 14.39
N TYR A 149 -12.80 -14.01 13.38
CA TYR A 149 -12.21 -12.69 13.50
C TYR A 149 -12.98 -11.81 14.52
N LYS A 150 -12.35 -10.73 14.98
CA LYS A 150 -12.98 -9.71 15.82
C LYS A 150 -12.80 -8.33 15.19
N ALA A 151 -13.89 -7.63 14.94
CA ALA A 151 -13.85 -6.26 14.42
C ALA A 151 -13.32 -5.24 15.46
N GLY A 152 -12.93 -4.06 15.00
CA GLY A 152 -12.34 -2.98 15.80
C GLY A 152 -10.83 -2.83 15.58
N THR A 153 -10.16 -2.13 16.49
CA THR A 153 -8.73 -1.79 16.39
C THR A 153 -7.82 -3.02 16.26
N ILE A 154 -6.81 -2.92 15.39
CA ILE A 154 -5.72 -3.87 15.23
C ILE A 154 -4.46 -3.29 15.87
N ASP A 155 -3.73 -4.10 16.63
CA ASP A 155 -2.38 -3.77 17.07
C ASP A 155 -1.42 -3.98 15.89
N THR A 156 -0.67 -2.94 15.49
CA THR A 156 0.28 -2.99 14.36
C THR A 156 1.73 -2.70 14.78
N VAL A 157 2.67 -2.98 13.88
CA VAL A 157 4.10 -2.68 14.05
C VAL A 157 4.43 -1.35 13.39
N ALA A 158 5.09 -0.44 14.13
CA ALA A 158 5.71 0.74 13.53
C ALA A 158 7.01 0.33 12.80
N LEU A 159 6.98 0.37 11.46
CA LEU A 159 8.09 -0.05 10.60
C LEU A 159 9.07 1.11 10.38
N SER A 160 10.37 0.88 10.62
CA SER A 160 11.43 1.88 10.36
C SER A 160 12.00 1.83 8.94
N ARG A 161 11.52 0.87 8.14
CA ARG A 161 11.74 0.67 6.69
C ARG A 161 10.81 -0.43 6.20
N ASN A 162 10.48 -0.40 4.91
CA ASN A 162 9.73 -1.43 4.20
C ASN A 162 10.63 -2.31 3.31
N ILE A 163 11.66 -1.73 2.70
CA ILE A 163 12.64 -2.40 1.83
C ILE A 163 13.92 -2.78 2.60
N LEU A 164 14.53 -3.92 2.25
CA LEU A 164 15.76 -4.44 2.85
C LEU A 164 16.80 -4.84 1.78
N PRO A 165 17.88 -4.07 1.58
CA PRO A 165 19.02 -4.53 0.79
C PRO A 165 19.59 -5.84 1.34
N ALA A 166 20.21 -6.66 0.48
CA ALA A 166 20.83 -7.92 0.88
C ALA A 166 21.74 -7.78 2.11
N ASN A 167 21.68 -8.78 3.00
CA ASN A 167 22.42 -8.83 4.27
C ASN A 167 22.06 -7.72 5.29
N LYS A 168 20.94 -7.00 5.10
CA LYS A 168 20.35 -6.10 6.12
C LYS A 168 19.21 -6.78 6.88
N SER A 169 18.90 -6.25 8.06
CA SER A 169 17.80 -6.71 8.91
C SER A 169 16.94 -5.55 9.38
N LEU A 170 15.63 -5.82 9.53
CA LEU A 170 14.68 -5.03 10.30
C LEU A 170 14.30 -5.84 11.54
N SER A 171 14.72 -5.38 12.71
CA SER A 171 14.28 -5.94 13.99
C SER A 171 13.23 -5.01 14.62
N TYR A 172 12.18 -5.60 15.19
CA TYR A 172 11.06 -4.88 15.78
C TYR A 172 10.51 -5.61 17.01
N THR A 173 9.71 -4.90 17.80
CA THR A 173 9.04 -5.44 18.99
C THR A 173 7.54 -5.33 18.83
N PHE A 174 6.83 -6.42 19.12
CA PHE A 174 5.37 -6.46 19.10
C PHE A 174 4.86 -7.15 20.37
N LYS A 175 3.95 -6.47 21.10
CA LYS A 175 3.38 -6.95 22.38
C LYS A 175 4.45 -7.48 23.36
N GLY A 176 5.59 -6.79 23.44
CA GLY A 176 6.73 -7.13 24.31
C GLY A 176 7.64 -8.27 23.81
N LYS A 177 7.34 -8.89 22.66
CA LYS A 177 8.16 -9.94 22.03
C LYS A 177 9.03 -9.33 20.92
N SER A 178 10.27 -9.80 20.78
CA SER A 178 11.16 -9.40 19.68
C SER A 178 11.00 -10.30 18.45
N TYR A 179 11.05 -9.67 17.28
CA TYR A 179 10.98 -10.28 15.96
C TYR A 179 12.05 -9.68 15.05
N SER A 180 12.43 -10.38 13.99
CA SER A 180 13.32 -9.85 12.96
C SER A 180 12.94 -10.37 11.57
N ILE A 181 13.11 -9.52 10.57
CA ILE A 181 13.21 -9.86 9.15
C ILE A 181 14.66 -9.61 8.75
N LYS A 182 15.28 -10.55 8.02
CA LYS A 182 16.64 -10.45 7.49
C LYS A 182 16.64 -10.80 6.01
N ALA A 183 17.05 -9.85 5.17
CA ALA A 183 17.33 -10.13 3.77
C ALA A 183 18.64 -10.91 3.62
N PHE A 184 18.63 -11.90 2.74
CA PHE A 184 19.80 -12.59 2.21
C PHE A 184 19.77 -12.51 0.68
N GLY A 185 20.86 -12.91 0.04
CA GLY A 185 21.04 -12.85 -1.41
C GLY A 185 22.38 -12.26 -1.79
N ASP A 186 22.72 -12.43 -3.06
CA ASP A 186 23.85 -11.82 -3.72
C ASP A 186 23.42 -10.45 -4.28
N SER A 187 24.33 -9.47 -4.29
CA SER A 187 24.01 -8.11 -4.73
C SER A 187 25.16 -7.45 -5.47
N THR A 188 24.92 -7.06 -6.72
CA THR A 188 25.88 -6.35 -7.57
C THR A 188 25.49 -4.89 -7.66
N LYS A 189 26.39 -3.97 -7.26
CA LYS A 189 26.15 -2.52 -7.38
C LYS A 189 26.22 -2.10 -8.85
N LEU A 190 25.16 -1.47 -9.37
CA LEU A 190 25.08 -0.98 -10.75
C LEU A 190 25.50 0.49 -10.85
N SER A 191 24.83 1.35 -10.08
CA SER A 191 25.13 2.79 -9.94
C SER A 191 25.21 3.20 -8.47
N GLU A 192 25.34 4.49 -8.12
CA GLU A 192 25.55 4.91 -6.72
C GLU A 192 24.45 4.42 -5.77
N HIS A 193 23.20 4.34 -6.26
CA HIS A 193 22.00 4.07 -5.47
C HIS A 193 21.28 2.76 -5.85
N GLU A 194 21.88 1.94 -6.71
CA GLU A 194 21.19 0.91 -7.50
C GLU A 194 21.95 -0.43 -7.44
N TYR A 195 21.20 -1.52 -7.33
CA TYR A 195 21.73 -2.86 -7.10
C TYR A 195 20.89 -3.92 -7.80
N ALA A 196 21.53 -4.76 -8.62
CA ALA A 196 20.94 -6.02 -9.08
C ALA A 196 21.02 -7.07 -7.96
N TYR A 197 20.01 -7.94 -7.87
CA TYR A 197 19.92 -8.99 -6.85
C TYR A 197 19.76 -10.38 -7.47
N GLN A 198 20.40 -11.38 -6.86
CA GLN A 198 20.27 -12.80 -7.20
C GLN A 198 20.18 -13.63 -5.90
N ASN A 199 19.54 -14.80 -5.96
CA ASN A 199 19.32 -15.69 -4.81
C ASN A 199 18.69 -14.96 -3.58
N TYR A 200 17.91 -13.91 -3.84
CA TYR A 200 17.49 -12.97 -2.81
C TYR A 200 16.21 -13.46 -2.12
N GLY A 201 16.14 -13.28 -0.81
CA GLY A 201 14.99 -13.71 -0.03
C GLY A 201 15.02 -13.21 1.41
N TRP A 202 13.92 -13.41 2.11
CA TRP A 202 13.75 -12.97 3.50
C TRP A 202 13.69 -14.15 4.44
N LYS A 203 14.53 -14.12 5.49
CA LYS A 203 14.38 -14.95 6.68
C LYS A 203 13.66 -14.16 7.76
N VAL A 204 12.75 -14.80 8.45
CA VAL A 204 12.02 -14.25 9.59
C VAL A 204 12.32 -15.05 10.84
N SER A 205 12.42 -14.36 11.97
CA SER A 205 12.56 -15.01 13.27
C SER A 205 11.83 -14.29 14.40
N GLY A 206 11.55 -15.04 15.46
CA GLY A 206 10.80 -14.58 16.63
C GLY A 206 10.54 -15.71 17.61
N THR A 207 9.73 -15.45 18.65
CA THR A 207 9.38 -16.47 19.65
C THR A 207 7.92 -16.89 19.54
N LYS A 208 7.68 -18.16 19.17
CA LYS A 208 6.34 -18.76 19.08
C LYS A 208 6.19 -19.85 20.14
N LYS A 209 5.15 -19.75 20.97
CA LYS A 209 4.86 -20.69 22.10
C LYS A 209 6.09 -21.00 22.96
N GLY A 210 6.89 -19.98 23.28
CA GLY A 210 8.08 -20.08 24.13
C GLY A 210 9.34 -20.63 23.46
N LYS A 211 9.35 -20.86 22.15
CA LYS A 211 10.53 -21.31 21.39
C LYS A 211 10.94 -20.27 20.35
N TYR A 212 12.24 -20.06 20.18
CA TYR A 212 12.78 -19.37 19.01
C TYR A 212 12.43 -20.18 17.75
N VAL A 213 12.01 -19.47 16.71
CA VAL A 213 11.73 -20.00 15.38
C VAL A 213 12.46 -19.11 14.38
N GLU A 214 13.08 -19.72 13.37
CA GLU A 214 13.61 -19.05 12.19
C GLU A 214 13.14 -19.79 10.94
N GLN A 215 12.78 -19.04 9.90
CA GLN A 215 12.07 -19.52 8.72
C GLN A 215 12.53 -18.71 7.49
N VAL A 216 12.74 -19.34 6.34
CA VAL A 216 12.71 -18.63 5.05
C VAL A 216 11.25 -18.36 4.72
N LEU A 217 10.89 -17.09 4.49
CA LEU A 217 9.52 -16.66 4.24
C LEU A 217 9.18 -16.68 2.74
N ALA A 218 10.08 -16.11 1.94
CA ALA A 218 10.06 -16.09 0.48
C ALA A 218 11.50 -15.96 -0.03
N GLN A 219 11.78 -16.44 -1.24
CA GLN A 219 13.06 -16.30 -1.95
C GLN A 219 12.86 -16.51 -3.46
N ASP A 220 13.63 -15.81 -4.29
CA ASP A 220 13.66 -15.97 -5.74
C ASP A 220 15.12 -15.97 -6.25
N GLU A 221 15.36 -16.67 -7.36
CA GLU A 221 16.71 -16.83 -7.93
C GLU A 221 17.17 -15.56 -8.67
N TYR A 222 16.24 -14.87 -9.35
CA TYR A 222 16.48 -13.68 -10.17
C TYR A 222 15.49 -12.57 -9.82
N PHE A 223 15.95 -11.32 -9.94
CA PHE A 223 15.15 -10.10 -9.85
C PHE A 223 15.43 -9.21 -11.06
N ASP A 224 14.39 -8.60 -11.61
CA ASP A 224 14.44 -7.63 -12.72
C ASP A 224 13.75 -6.34 -12.28
N ASP A 225 14.54 -5.30 -11.99
CA ASP A 225 14.13 -3.97 -11.49
C ASP A 225 13.05 -3.96 -10.38
N SER A 226 13.08 -4.97 -9.50
CA SER A 226 12.17 -5.13 -8.35
C SER A 226 12.90 -5.61 -7.09
N ILE A 227 12.27 -5.44 -5.92
CA ILE A 227 12.71 -6.00 -4.64
C ILE A 227 11.53 -6.12 -3.65
N TYR A 228 11.56 -7.12 -2.78
CA TYR A 228 10.51 -7.33 -1.76
C TYR A 228 10.27 -6.10 -0.88
N THR A 229 8.99 -5.77 -0.66
CA THR A 229 8.55 -4.62 0.13
C THR A 229 7.53 -5.03 1.19
N LEU A 230 7.82 -4.75 2.46
CA LEU A 230 6.90 -4.97 3.57
C LEU A 230 5.85 -3.85 3.60
N LEU A 231 4.64 -4.16 3.14
CA LEU A 231 3.54 -3.20 3.03
C LEU A 231 2.88 -2.93 4.38
N TRP A 232 2.66 -3.98 5.19
CA TRP A 232 1.95 -3.87 6.47
C TRP A 232 2.34 -4.99 7.44
N ALA A 233 2.23 -4.72 8.75
CA ALA A 233 2.42 -5.73 9.80
C ALA A 233 1.54 -5.47 11.03
N GLY A 234 0.82 -6.49 11.51
CA GLY A 234 -0.11 -6.38 12.64
C GLY A 234 -0.96 -7.65 12.86
N ASP A 235 -1.70 -7.70 13.97
CA ASP A 235 -2.30 -8.94 14.50
C ASP A 235 -3.81 -9.03 14.17
N ILE A 236 -4.14 -9.57 12.99
CA ILE A 236 -5.48 -9.51 12.38
C ILE A 236 -6.50 -10.35 13.16
N ASP A 237 -6.15 -11.60 13.46
CA ASP A 237 -7.03 -12.55 14.17
C ASP A 237 -6.83 -12.60 15.69
N ARG A 238 -5.83 -11.86 16.19
CA ARG A 238 -5.53 -11.62 17.61
C ARG A 238 -4.89 -12.83 18.32
N ASP A 239 -4.02 -13.57 17.64
CA ASP A 239 -3.13 -14.60 18.21
C ASP A 239 -2.06 -14.01 19.16
N GLY A 240 -1.75 -12.71 19.00
CA GLY A 240 -0.72 -12.01 19.76
C GLY A 240 0.65 -11.95 19.06
N THR A 241 0.71 -12.26 17.78
CA THR A 241 1.88 -12.22 16.88
C THR A 241 1.49 -11.34 15.69
N PRO A 242 2.39 -10.54 15.10
CA PRO A 242 2.00 -9.67 13.99
C PRO A 242 2.07 -10.44 12.67
N ASP A 243 0.94 -10.60 12.00
CA ASP A 243 0.85 -11.02 10.60
C ASP A 243 1.57 -10.03 9.66
N LEU A 244 1.89 -10.45 8.44
CA LEU A 244 2.63 -9.64 7.47
C LEU A 244 1.92 -9.59 6.11
N LEU A 245 1.78 -8.39 5.54
CA LEU A 245 1.46 -8.19 4.12
C LEU A 245 2.75 -7.75 3.40
N ILE A 246 3.18 -8.51 2.41
CA ILE A 246 4.45 -8.30 1.72
C ILE A 246 4.21 -8.37 0.22
N ASP A 247 4.68 -7.37 -0.50
CA ASP A 247 4.93 -7.48 -1.92
C ASP A 247 6.21 -8.31 -2.11
N VAL A 248 6.09 -9.47 -2.74
CA VAL A 248 7.21 -10.37 -3.06
C VAL A 248 7.55 -10.37 -4.55
N SER A 249 7.24 -9.29 -5.27
CA SER A 249 7.60 -9.16 -6.68
C SER A 249 9.10 -9.24 -6.95
N ASN A 250 9.42 -9.97 -8.02
CA ASN A 250 10.76 -10.13 -8.57
C ASN A 250 10.91 -9.58 -10.01
N HIS A 251 9.89 -8.93 -10.57
CA HIS A 251 9.93 -8.36 -11.92
C HIS A 251 9.14 -7.04 -11.96
N TYR A 252 9.68 -6.00 -12.61
CA TYR A 252 9.13 -4.63 -12.59
C TYR A 252 7.68 -4.50 -13.09
N ASN A 253 7.23 -5.38 -14.00
CA ASN A 253 5.84 -5.41 -14.49
C ASN A 253 4.96 -6.46 -13.80
N VAL A 254 5.31 -6.92 -12.61
CA VAL A 254 4.49 -7.84 -11.80
C VAL A 254 4.31 -7.25 -10.39
N SER A 255 3.13 -7.40 -9.80
CA SER A 255 2.88 -7.20 -8.35
C SER A 255 2.42 -8.51 -7.73
N SER A 256 3.23 -9.15 -6.88
CA SER A 256 2.91 -10.42 -6.21
C SER A 256 2.69 -10.21 -4.72
N ILE A 257 1.47 -9.77 -4.36
CA ILE A 257 1.14 -9.37 -3.00
C ILE A 257 0.68 -10.58 -2.18
N VAL A 258 1.38 -10.86 -1.07
CA VAL A 258 1.16 -12.03 -0.22
C VAL A 258 0.77 -11.64 1.19
N LEU A 259 -0.30 -12.27 1.69
CA LEU A 259 -0.66 -12.25 3.11
C LEU A 259 -0.08 -13.50 3.81
N PHE A 260 0.73 -13.25 4.82
CA PHE A 260 1.33 -14.24 5.70
C PHE A 260 0.71 -14.16 7.10
N LEU A 261 -0.06 -15.16 7.53
CA LEU A 261 -0.65 -15.20 8.87
C LEU A 261 0.19 -16.04 9.84
N SER A 262 0.31 -15.60 11.10
CA SER A 262 0.99 -16.35 12.14
C SER A 262 0.16 -17.51 12.67
N SER A 263 -1.15 -17.33 12.80
CA SER A 263 -2.04 -18.33 13.40
C SER A 263 -2.13 -19.61 12.57
N PHE A 264 -2.03 -19.48 11.23
CA PHE A 264 -2.06 -20.57 10.25
C PHE A 264 -0.75 -21.36 10.17
N ALA A 265 0.38 -20.83 10.66
CA ALA A 265 1.67 -21.48 10.46
C ALA A 265 1.82 -22.82 11.17
N GLU A 266 2.30 -23.80 10.40
CA GLU A 266 2.54 -25.16 10.83
C GLU A 266 3.49 -25.26 12.03
N LYS A 267 3.53 -26.45 12.65
CA LYS A 267 4.37 -26.75 13.81
C LYS A 267 5.86 -26.61 13.46
N GLY A 268 6.44 -25.46 13.81
CA GLY A 268 7.84 -25.12 13.57
C GLY A 268 8.04 -23.91 12.66
N LYS A 269 6.98 -23.43 11.98
CA LYS A 269 6.96 -22.17 11.26
C LYS A 269 6.49 -21.01 12.15
N LEU A 270 6.90 -19.80 11.80
CA LEU A 270 6.37 -18.57 12.36
C LEU A 270 5.11 -18.13 11.61
N TYR A 271 5.13 -18.18 10.27
CA TYR A 271 4.06 -17.74 9.35
C TYR A 271 3.72 -18.75 8.25
N GLU A 272 2.51 -18.71 7.71
CA GLU A 272 2.09 -19.41 6.48
C GLU A 272 1.62 -18.43 5.42
N LYS A 273 1.91 -18.71 4.13
CA LYS A 273 1.30 -18.00 2.98
C LYS A 273 -0.16 -18.44 2.87
N VAL A 274 -1.11 -17.57 3.23
CA VAL A 274 -2.56 -17.92 3.25
C VAL A 274 -3.34 -17.40 2.06
N ALA A 275 -2.85 -16.33 1.43
CA ALA A 275 -3.44 -15.70 0.26
C ALA A 275 -2.35 -15.04 -0.59
N LEU A 276 -2.66 -14.90 -1.87
CA LEU A 276 -1.84 -14.30 -2.92
C LEU A 276 -2.79 -13.50 -3.81
N PHE A 277 -2.36 -12.31 -4.22
CA PHE A 277 -2.99 -11.51 -5.27
C PHE A 277 -1.87 -11.10 -6.24
N GLU A 278 -2.05 -11.41 -7.52
CA GLU A 278 -1.05 -11.17 -8.56
C GLU A 278 -1.65 -10.30 -9.65
N THR A 279 -0.89 -9.26 -10.05
CA THR A 279 -1.22 -8.39 -11.17
C THR A 279 0.00 -8.21 -12.06
N VAL A 280 -0.21 -7.81 -13.31
CA VAL A 280 0.81 -7.33 -14.22
C VAL A 280 0.71 -5.81 -14.41
N GLY A 281 1.80 -5.22 -14.88
CA GLY A 281 1.86 -3.80 -15.26
C GLY A 281 1.47 -3.58 -16.73
N CYS A 282 1.04 -2.35 -17.02
CA CYS A 282 0.68 -1.89 -18.35
C CYS A 282 1.90 -1.53 -19.22
#